data_AF-A0AAC9ZAG0-F1
#
_entry.id   AF-A0AAC9ZAG0-F1
#
_cell.length_a   1.000
_cell.length_b   1.000
_cell.length_c   1.000
_cell.angle_alpha   90.00
_cell.angle_beta   90.00
_cell.angle_gamma   90.00
#
_symmetry.space_group_name_H-M   'P 1'
#
loop_
_entity.id
_entity.type
_entity.pdbx_description
1 polymer ?
#
loop_
_entity_poly.entity_id
_entity_poly.type
_entity_poly.pdbx_seq_one_letter_code
_entity_poly.pdbx_strand_id
1 'polypeptide(L)'
;MMMPEALGWCSLDQMGGAAPIAWTEINAFSLAAGLDLEPWEVKQLRAMSAAYVQGLVRGREPMKVSPAFDDRPDEDPGVKMERQRLSDNLNASLSALAG
;
A
#
# COMPACT_ATOMS: atom_id res chain seq x y z
N MET A 1 -17.88 5.77 20.20
CA MET A 1 -16.58 5.10 20.43
C MET A 1 -15.53 5.99 19.81
N MET A 2 -14.76 6.72 20.62
CA MET A 2 -13.72 7.61 20.13
C MET A 2 -12.54 6.72 19.72
N MET A 3 -12.11 6.75 18.46
CA MET A 3 -10.89 6.05 18.09
C MET A 3 -9.73 6.71 18.84
N PRO A 4 -8.81 5.93 19.43
CA PRO A 4 -7.62 6.50 20.05
C PRO A 4 -6.86 7.30 18.99
N GLU A 5 -6.45 8.53 19.32
CA GLU A 5 -5.62 9.32 18.42
C GLU A 5 -4.31 8.56 18.16
N ALA A 6 -4.04 8.25 16.90
CA ALA A 6 -2.87 7.52 16.46
C ALA A 6 -2.28 8.19 15.22
N LEU A 7 -0.96 8.10 15.07
CA LEU A 7 -0.22 8.67 13.94
C LEU A 7 -0.65 8.11 12.57
N GLY A 8 -1.24 6.91 12.54
CA GLY A 8 -1.63 6.22 11.29
C GLY A 8 -0.44 5.59 10.56
N TRP A 9 -0.69 5.08 9.35
CA TRP A 9 0.31 4.38 8.52
C TRP A 9 0.96 5.28 7.45
N CYS A 10 0.20 6.24 6.94
CA CYS A 10 0.57 7.19 5.90
C CYS A 10 -0.32 8.43 5.99
N SER A 11 0.08 9.51 5.34
CA SER A 11 -0.74 10.69 5.11
C SER A 11 -1.51 10.53 3.79
N LEU A 12 -2.74 11.04 3.74
CA LEU A 12 -3.58 11.05 2.54
C LEU A 12 -3.84 12.50 2.13
N ASP A 13 -3.59 12.82 0.85
CA ASP A 13 -4.03 14.09 0.31
C ASP A 13 -5.55 14.10 0.04
N GLN A 14 -6.10 15.28 -0.24
CA GLN A 14 -7.53 15.47 -0.52
C GLN A 14 -8.02 14.73 -1.78
N MET A 15 -7.09 14.24 -2.62
CA MET A 15 -7.36 13.48 -3.84
C MET A 15 -7.12 11.96 -3.66
N GLY A 16 -6.80 11.50 -2.44
CA GLY A 16 -6.54 10.09 -2.13
C GLY A 16 -5.13 9.59 -2.46
N GLY A 17 -4.20 10.52 -2.75
CA GLY A 17 -2.77 10.23 -2.87
C GLY A 17 -2.18 9.88 -1.51
N ALA A 18 -1.58 8.69 -1.41
CA ALA A 18 -0.89 8.25 -0.21
C ALA A 18 0.56 8.74 -0.24
N ALA A 19 0.94 9.48 0.80
CA ALA A 19 2.31 9.91 1.04
C ALA A 19 2.76 9.40 2.40
N PRO A 20 4.05 9.08 2.58
CA PRO A 20 4.50 8.67 3.90
C PRO A 20 4.35 9.81 4.92
N ILE A 21 4.16 9.48 6.19
CA ILE A 21 3.89 10.45 7.28
C ILE A 21 4.95 11.56 7.28
N ALA A 22 4.53 12.83 7.37
CA ALA A 22 5.46 13.94 7.36
C ALA A 22 6.28 13.99 8.66
N TRP A 23 7.54 14.45 8.60
CA TRP A 23 8.38 14.61 9.78
C TRP A 23 7.76 15.53 10.84
N THR A 24 7.08 16.59 10.38
CA THR A 24 6.34 17.52 11.25
C THR A 24 5.24 16.83 12.04
N GLU A 25 4.62 15.80 11.45
CA GLU A 25 3.50 15.07 12.02
C GLU A 25 3.97 14.02 13.03
N ILE A 26 5.08 13.33 12.72
CA ILE A 26 5.79 12.48 13.70
C ILE A 26 6.21 13.31 14.92
N ASN A 27 6.78 14.51 14.69
CA ASN A 27 7.20 15.40 15.76
C ASN A 27 6.00 15.90 16.58
N ALA A 28 4.92 16.35 15.92
CA ALA A 28 3.71 16.81 16.59
C ALA A 28 3.07 15.71 17.45
N PHE A 29 3.01 14.48 16.92
CA PHE A 29 2.52 13.32 17.67
C PHE A 29 3.40 13.00 18.87
N SER A 30 4.74 13.00 18.71
CA SER A 30 5.68 12.78 19.81
C SER A 30 5.42 13.75 20.96
N LEU A 31 5.28 15.05 20.65
CA LEU A 31 5.00 16.09 21.63
C LEU A 31 3.63 15.92 22.29
N ALA A 32 2.59 15.67 21.51
CA ALA A 32 1.22 15.50 22.02
C ALA A 32 1.06 14.25 22.88
N ALA A 33 1.75 13.16 22.52
CA ALA A 33 1.73 11.90 23.25
C ALA A 33 2.69 11.88 24.46
N GLY A 34 3.50 12.92 24.66
CA GLY A 34 4.52 12.97 25.72
C GLY A 34 5.62 11.92 25.53
N LEU A 35 5.92 11.54 24.28
CA LEU A 35 6.98 10.62 23.92
C LEU A 35 8.25 11.41 23.59
N ASP A 36 9.38 10.98 24.15
CA ASP A 36 10.70 11.47 23.78
C ASP A 36 11.31 10.48 22.78
N LEU A 37 11.03 10.68 21.49
CA LEU A 37 11.51 9.80 20.44
C LEU A 37 12.97 10.11 20.08
N GLU A 38 13.81 9.10 20.16
CA GLU A 38 15.20 9.19 19.73
C GLU A 38 15.28 9.40 18.21
N PRO A 39 16.33 10.04 17.68
CA PRO A 39 16.45 10.32 16.24
C PRO A 39 16.34 9.08 15.34
N TRP A 40 16.73 7.90 15.83
CA TRP A 40 16.60 6.66 15.08
C TRP A 40 15.16 6.13 15.07
N GLU A 41 14.36 6.35 16.12
CA GLU A 41 12.96 5.93 16.21
C GLU A 41 12.11 6.74 15.24
N VAL A 42 12.33 8.06 15.20
CA VAL A 42 11.67 8.95 14.23
C VAL A 42 11.98 8.48 12.79
N LYS A 43 13.25 8.15 12.51
CA LYS A 43 13.66 7.60 11.20
C LYS A 43 13.00 6.25 10.91
N GLN A 44 12.89 5.38 11.91
CA GLN A 44 12.28 4.07 11.75
C GLN A 44 10.78 4.18 11.46
N LEU A 45 10.05 5.01 12.21
CA LEU A 45 8.63 5.30 11.95
C LEU A 45 8.44 5.81 10.52
N ARG A 46 9.30 6.74 10.09
CA ARG A 46 9.25 7.29 8.75
C ARG A 46 9.56 6.25 7.66
N ALA A 47 10.51 5.36 7.91
CA ALA A 47 10.87 4.27 7.00
C ALA A 47 9.74 3.24 6.88
N MET A 48 9.11 2.86 8.00
CA MET A 48 7.95 1.98 8.00
C MET A 48 6.78 2.57 7.22
N SER A 49 6.50 3.86 7.41
CA SER A 49 5.47 4.55 6.62
C SER A 49 5.80 4.58 5.12
N ALA A 50 7.07 4.80 4.76
CA ALA A 50 7.49 4.76 3.36
C ALA A 50 7.33 3.37 2.73
N ALA A 51 7.72 2.31 3.45
CA ALA A 51 7.54 0.93 3.01
C ALA A 51 6.06 0.58 2.82
N TYR A 52 5.18 1.05 3.72
CA TYR A 52 3.74 0.88 3.59
C TYR A 52 3.18 1.53 2.31
N VAL A 53 3.54 2.78 2.04
CA VAL A 53 3.11 3.49 0.82
C VAL A 53 3.64 2.79 -0.44
N GLN A 54 4.88 2.33 -0.43
CA GLN A 54 5.45 1.55 -1.54
C GLN A 54 4.66 0.25 -1.78
N GLY A 55 4.28 -0.45 -0.71
CA GLY A 55 3.42 -1.63 -0.78
C GLY A 55 2.03 -1.32 -1.36
N LEU A 56 1.41 -0.20 -0.96
CA LEU A 56 0.13 0.25 -1.52
C LEU A 56 0.22 0.56 -3.02
N VAL A 57 1.27 1.25 -3.45
CA VAL A 57 1.49 1.53 -4.88
C VAL A 57 1.67 0.23 -5.66
N ARG A 58 2.53 -0.67 -5.14
CA ARG A 58 2.76 -1.99 -5.74
C ARG A 58 1.45 -2.79 -5.88
N GLY A 59 0.57 -2.75 -4.89
CA GLY A 59 -0.71 -3.46 -4.92
C GLY A 59 -1.77 -2.87 -5.87
N ARG A 60 -1.56 -1.65 -6.38
CA ARG A 60 -2.42 -1.04 -7.41
C ARG A 60 -1.99 -1.41 -8.83
N GLU A 61 -0.76 -1.87 -8.99
CA GLU A 61 -0.23 -2.25 -10.31
C GLU A 61 -0.75 -3.64 -10.70
N PRO A 62 -1.33 -3.80 -11.90
CA PRO A 62 -1.75 -5.10 -12.38
C PRO A 62 -0.58 -6.07 -12.44
N MET A 63 -0.86 -7.33 -12.10
CA MET A 63 0.02 -8.49 -12.21
C MET A 63 1.25 -8.39 -11.33
N LYS A 64 1.30 -7.41 -10.41
CA LYS A 64 2.33 -7.37 -9.40
C LYS A 64 2.03 -8.37 -8.30
N VAL A 65 3.05 -9.18 -8.04
CA VAL A 65 3.06 -10.13 -6.94
C VAL A 65 3.03 -9.35 -5.63
N SER A 66 2.21 -9.77 -4.68
CA SER A 66 2.19 -9.26 -3.32
C SER A 66 3.51 -9.59 -2.61
N PRO A 67 4.06 -8.69 -1.78
CA PRO A 67 5.31 -8.96 -1.05
C PRO A 67 5.31 -10.26 -0.23
N ALA A 68 4.13 -10.75 0.19
CA ALA A 68 3.99 -12.00 0.93
C ALA A 68 4.25 -13.27 0.08
N PHE A 69 4.34 -13.13 -1.24
CA PHE A 69 4.53 -14.21 -2.20
C PHE A 69 5.75 -13.96 -3.11
N ASP A 70 6.67 -13.07 -2.71
CA ASP A 70 7.85 -12.73 -3.53
C ASP A 70 8.73 -13.95 -3.85
N ASP A 71 8.80 -14.91 -2.93
CA ASP A 71 9.52 -16.18 -3.06
C ASP A 71 8.75 -17.26 -3.84
N ARG A 72 7.45 -17.06 -4.05
CA ARG A 72 6.51 -18.00 -4.68
C ARG A 72 5.45 -17.25 -5.48
N PRO A 73 5.85 -16.54 -6.53
CA PRO A 73 4.97 -15.62 -7.27
C PRO A 73 3.77 -16.34 -7.91
N ASP A 74 3.92 -17.62 -8.26
CA ASP A 74 2.85 -18.43 -8.83
C ASP A 74 1.76 -18.84 -7.82
N GLU A 75 2.02 -18.69 -6.51
CA GLU A 75 1.02 -18.94 -5.47
C GLU A 75 0.12 -17.74 -5.19
N ASP A 76 0.47 -16.55 -5.71
CA ASP A 76 -0.25 -15.33 -5.43
C ASP A 76 -1.70 -15.36 -5.97
N PRO A 77 -2.72 -15.28 -5.10
CA PRO A 77 -4.12 -15.27 -5.54
C PRO A 77 -4.48 -14.04 -6.38
N GLY A 78 -3.86 -12.87 -6.13
CA GLY A 78 -4.10 -11.64 -6.87
C GLY A 78 -3.71 -11.78 -8.33
N VAL A 79 -2.50 -12.30 -8.58
CA VAL A 79 -1.99 -12.55 -9.94
C VAL A 79 -2.84 -13.61 -10.66
N LYS A 80 -3.27 -14.67 -9.98
CA LYS A 80 -4.16 -15.69 -10.56
C LYS A 80 -5.49 -15.09 -11.02
N MET A 81 -6.13 -14.29 -10.19
CA MET A 81 -7.39 -13.62 -10.55
C MET A 81 -7.24 -12.70 -11.76
N GLU A 82 -6.14 -11.94 -11.83
CA GLU A 82 -5.91 -11.04 -12.96
C GLU A 82 -5.62 -11.77 -14.28
N ARG A 83 -4.84 -12.86 -14.22
CA ARG A 83 -4.65 -13.75 -15.39
C ARG A 83 -5.99 -14.26 -15.91
N GLN A 84 -6.89 -14.67 -15.01
CA GLN A 84 -8.22 -15.15 -15.39
C GLN A 84 -9.07 -14.05 -16.04
N ARG A 85 -9.06 -12.83 -15.48
CA ARG A 85 -9.75 -11.69 -16.11
C ARG A 85 -9.23 -11.39 -17.52
N LEU A 86 -7.91 -11.46 -17.72
CA LEU A 86 -7.30 -11.27 -19.03
C LEU A 86 -7.72 -12.36 -20.02
N SER A 87 -7.73 -13.64 -19.59
CA SER A 87 -8.19 -14.73 -20.45
C SER A 87 -9.66 -14.59 -20.85
N ASP A 88 -10.52 -14.20 -19.90
CA ASP A 88 -11.95 -14.02 -20.16
C ASP A 88 -12.20 -12.88 -21.16
N ASN A 89 -11.48 -11.76 -21.01
CA ASN A 89 -11.54 -10.63 -21.95
C ASN A 89 -11.04 -11.02 -23.36
N LEU A 90 -9.97 -11.81 -23.45
CA LEU A 90 -9.46 -12.31 -24.73
C LEU A 90 -10.47 -13.24 -25.42
N ASN A 91 -11.09 -14.16 -24.67
CA ASN A 91 -12.09 -15.06 -25.22
C ASN A 91 -13.34 -14.31 -25.71
N ALA A 92 -13.81 -13.31 -24.95
CA ALA A 92 -14.94 -12.48 -25.34
C ALA A 92 -14.66 -11.70 -26.63
N SER A 93 -13.48 -11.09 -26.74
CA SER A 93 -13.09 -10.33 -27.94
C SER A 93 -12.90 -11.21 -29.19
N LEU A 94 -12.31 -12.41 -29.05
CA LEU A 94 -12.20 -13.38 -30.14
C LEU A 94 -13.59 -13.86 -30.60
N SER A 95 -14.49 -14.11 -29.66
CA SER A 95 -15.87 -14.53 -29.97
C SER A 95 -16.63 -13.44 -30.74
N ALA A 96 -16.41 -12.16 -30.40
CA ALA A 96 -17.04 -11.03 -31.09
C ALA A 96 -16.49 -10.77 -32.50
N LEU A 97 -15.28 -11.24 -32.82
CA LEU A 97 -14.68 -11.13 -34.16
C LEU A 97 -15.06 -12.29 -35.09
N ALA A 98 -15.50 -13.42 -34.52
CA ALA A 98 -15.86 -14.63 -35.25
C ALA A 98 -17.35 -14.72 -35.62
N GLY A 99 -18.18 -13.79 -35.13
CA GLY A 99 -19.61 -13.65 -35.46
C GLY A 99 -19.87 -12.46 -36.36
#